data_AF-A0A6C0L8B0-F1
#
_entry.id   AF-A0A6C0L8B0-F1
#
_cell.length_a   1.000
_cell.length_b   1.000
_cell.length_c   1.000
_cell.angle_alpha   90.00
_cell.angle_beta   90.00
_cell.angle_gamma   90.00
#
_symmetry.space_group_name_H-M   'P 1'
#
loop_
_entity.id
_entity.type
_entity.pdbx_description
1 polymer ?
#
loop_
_entity_poly.entity_id
_entity_poly.type
_entity_poly.pdbx_seq_one_letter_code
_entity_poly.pdbx_strand_id
1 'polypeptide(L)'
;MGWYMNYEIEFDEEIEWDDQAVKKCLKGFDVEHLHLQDFVTTRVIFRVYSHNSVEQILAVLKGLYDTPMRYRQYNSVEWTTV
;
A
#
# COMPACT_ATOMS: atom_id res chain seq x y z
N MET A 1 15.45 12.62 13.15
CA MET A 1 14.05 12.98 12.86
C MET A 1 13.64 12.16 11.65
N GLY A 2 12.71 11.21 11.82
CA GLY A 2 12.15 10.49 10.68
C GLY A 2 11.08 11.33 9.97
N TRP A 3 10.83 11.04 8.71
CA TRP A 3 9.79 11.66 7.90
C TRP A 3 8.82 10.61 7.37
N TYR A 4 7.68 11.04 6.83
CA TYR A 4 6.72 10.16 6.18
C TYR A 4 6.85 10.30 4.66
N MET A 5 6.71 9.18 3.95
CA MET A 5 6.65 9.12 2.50
C MET A 5 5.31 8.52 2.08
N ASN A 6 4.68 9.12 1.07
CA ASN A 6 3.42 8.62 0.54
C ASN A 6 3.71 7.75 -0.68
N TYR A 7 3.09 6.58 -0.72
CA TYR A 7 3.16 5.65 -1.83
C TYR A 7 1.74 5.39 -2.33
N GLU A 8 1.57 5.31 -3.64
CA GLU A 8 0.35 4.81 -4.25
C GLU A 8 0.60 3.35 -4.63
N ILE A 9 -0.28 2.47 -4.17
CA ILE A 9 -0.26 1.04 -4.45
C ILE A 9 -1.50 0.72 -5.26
N GLU A 10 -1.31 -0.01 -6.35
CA GLU A 10 -2.37 -0.54 -7.18
C GLU A 10 -2.29 -2.06 -7.19
N PHE A 11 -3.45 -2.70 -7.07
CA PHE A 11 -3.63 -4.13 -7.21
C PHE A 11 -4.03 -4.44 -8.65
N ASP A 12 -3.40 -5.43 -9.27
CA ASP A 12 -3.67 -5.77 -10.67
C ASP A 12 -5.08 -6.36 -10.87
N GLU A 13 -5.68 -6.89 -9.80
CA GLU A 13 -7.04 -7.42 -9.76
C GLU A 13 -7.92 -6.63 -8.79
N GLU A 14 -9.23 -6.71 -8.99
CA GLU A 14 -10.20 -6.19 -8.03
C GLU A 14 -10.14 -7.04 -6.76
N ILE A 15 -9.89 -6.40 -5.62
CA ILE A 15 -9.87 -7.05 -4.31
C ILE A 15 -10.96 -6.47 -3.41
N GLU A 16 -11.50 -7.33 -2.54
CA GLU A 16 -12.37 -6.87 -1.46
C GLU A 16 -11.52 -6.22 -0.37
N TRP A 17 -11.42 -4.89 -0.42
CA TRP A 17 -10.60 -4.13 0.53
C TRP A 17 -11.23 -4.10 1.94
N ASP A 18 -10.51 -4.66 2.92
CA ASP A 18 -10.89 -4.59 4.34
C ASP A 18 -9.92 -3.70 5.14
N ASP A 19 -10.38 -2.50 5.48
CA ASP A 19 -9.65 -1.53 6.29
C ASP A 19 -9.23 -2.07 7.68
N GLN A 20 -10.06 -2.90 8.31
CA GLN A 20 -9.76 -3.44 9.64
C GLN A 20 -8.70 -4.52 9.57
N ALA A 21 -8.78 -5.43 8.59
CA ALA A 21 -7.78 -6.46 8.37
C ALA A 21 -6.41 -5.85 8.07
N VAL A 22 -6.36 -4.84 7.20
CA VAL A 22 -5.12 -4.14 6.83
C VAL A 22 -4.53 -3.39 8.04
N LYS A 23 -5.35 -2.64 8.79
CA LYS A 23 -4.91 -1.96 10.03
C LYS A 23 -4.33 -2.93 11.05
N LYS A 24 -4.93 -4.12 11.19
CA LYS A 24 -4.45 -5.14 12.12
C LYS A 24 -3.10 -5.71 11.68
N CYS A 25 -2.93 -5.99 10.39
CA CYS A 25 -1.70 -6.56 9.86
C CYS A 25 -0.53 -5.57 9.84
N LEU A 26 -0.81 -4.29 9.61
CA LEU A 26 0.21 -3.24 9.53
C LEU A 26 0.45 -2.48 10.84
N LYS A 27 -0.18 -2.91 11.95
CA LYS A 27 -0.09 -2.25 13.26
C LYS A 27 1.36 -2.02 13.74
N GLY A 28 2.31 -2.87 13.33
CA GLY A 28 3.72 -2.76 13.70
C GLY A 28 4.56 -1.76 12.89
N PHE A 29 4.04 -1.22 11.79
CA PHE A 29 4.81 -0.45 10.81
C PHE A 29 4.61 1.08 10.89
N ASP A 30 3.74 1.58 11.78
CA ASP A 30 3.36 3.01 11.84
C ASP A 30 2.99 3.58 10.47
N VAL A 31 1.92 3.00 9.90
CA VAL A 31 1.46 3.30 8.54
C VAL A 31 0.00 3.74 8.61
N GLU A 32 -0.33 4.78 7.84
CA GLU A 32 -1.71 5.19 7.57
C GLU A 32 -2.05 4.87 6.11
N HIS A 33 -3.32 4.67 5.80
CA HIS A 33 -3.75 4.37 4.43
C HIS A 33 -5.10 4.99 4.07
N LEU A 34 -5.29 5.23 2.77
CA LEU A 34 -6.51 5.77 2.17
C LEU A 34 -6.85 4.96 0.92
N HIS A 35 -7.99 4.26 0.94
CA HIS A 35 -8.51 3.52 -0.20
C HIS A 35 -9.24 4.46 -1.18
N LEU A 36 -8.90 4.36 -2.46
CA LEU A 36 -9.47 5.14 -3.56
C LEU A 36 -10.49 4.29 -4.33
N GLN A 37 -11.78 4.60 -4.18
CA GLN A 37 -12.88 3.78 -4.71
C GLN A 37 -13.27 4.08 -6.17
N ASP A 38 -12.82 5.20 -6.74
CA ASP A 38 -13.24 5.65 -8.07
C ASP A 38 -12.42 5.07 -9.23
N PHE A 39 -11.62 4.03 -8.98
CA PHE A 39 -10.75 3.41 -9.97
C PHE A 39 -11.25 2.04 -10.41
N VAL A 40 -10.92 1.65 -11.64
CA VAL A 40 -11.26 0.32 -12.20
C VAL A 40 -10.58 -0.79 -11.41
N THR A 41 -9.36 -0.54 -10.94
CA THR A 41 -8.61 -1.44 -10.06
C THR A 41 -8.49 -0.82 -8.67
N THR A 42 -8.38 -1.67 -7.65
CA THR A 42 -8.22 -1.21 -6.27
C THR A 42 -6.92 -0.41 -6.14
N ARG A 43 -7.03 0.82 -5.63
CA ARG A 43 -5.88 1.70 -5.38
C ARG A 43 -5.88 2.22 -3.96
N VAL A 44 -4.72 2.22 -3.33
CA VAL A 44 -4.57 2.66 -1.95
C VAL A 44 -3.33 3.53 -1.81
N ILE A 45 -3.51 4.69 -1.17
CA ILE A 45 -2.39 5.55 -0.79
C ILE A 45 -1.94 5.12 0.60
N PHE A 46 -0.68 4.77 0.75
CA PHE A 46 -0.05 4.46 2.02
C PHE A 46 0.91 5.57 2.42
N ARG A 47 0.79 6.03 3.65
CA ARG A 47 1.72 6.96 4.28
C ARG A 47 2.63 6.16 5.22
N VAL A 48 3.88 6.04 4.84
CA VAL A 48 4.87 5.14 5.45
C VAL A 48 5.94 5.94 6.17
N TYR A 49 6.23 5.60 7.41
CA TYR A 49 7.32 6.21 8.15
C TYR A 49 8.68 5.73 7.63
N SER A 50 9.65 6.65 7.47
CA SER A 50 10.98 6.42 6.88
C SER A 50 11.82 5.28 7.48
N HIS A 51 11.47 4.78 8.66
CA HIS A 51 12.13 3.62 9.27
C HIS A 51 11.68 2.27 8.67
N ASN A 52 10.57 2.25 7.94
CA ASN A 52 10.01 1.08 7.29
C ASN A 52 10.11 1.21 5.77
N SER A 53 10.33 0.11 5.09
CA SER A 53 10.35 0.08 3.63
C SER A 53 8.95 -0.25 3.09
N VAL A 54 8.58 0.34 1.95
CA VAL A 54 7.29 0.05 1.32
C VAL A 54 7.21 -1.41 0.85
N GLU A 55 8.34 -2.01 0.51
CA GLU A 55 8.46 -3.42 0.13
C GLU A 55 8.08 -4.36 1.29
N GLN A 56 8.39 -4.00 2.55
CA GLN A 56 7.95 -4.76 3.71
C GLN A 56 6.42 -4.72 3.88
N ILE A 57 5.81 -3.57 3.61
CA ILE A 57 4.35 -3.40 3.64
C ILE A 57 3.71 -4.24 2.54
N LEU A 58 4.26 -4.18 1.32
CA LEU A 58 3.80 -4.98 0.18
C LEU A 58 3.91 -6.47 0.44
N ALA A 59 4.99 -6.93 1.09
CA ALA A 59 5.14 -8.34 1.47
C ALA A 59 4.05 -8.80 2.46
N VAL A 60 3.64 -7.94 3.41
CA VAL A 60 2.52 -8.23 4.32
C VAL A 60 1.19 -8.24 3.55
N LEU A 61 0.97 -7.27 2.66
CA LEU A 61 -0.25 -7.20 1.85
C LEU A 61 -0.39 -8.41 0.91
N LYS A 62 0.72 -8.94 0.38
CA LYS A 62 0.73 -10.17 -0.44
C LYS A 62 0.26 -11.40 0.33
N GLY A 63 0.41 -11.39 1.66
CA GLY A 63 -0.14 -12.43 2.53
C GLY A 63 -1.64 -12.31 2.77
N LEU A 64 -2.22 -11.12 2.57
CA LEU A 64 -3.66 -10.87 2.69
C LEU A 64 -4.38 -11.04 1.35
N TYR A 65 -3.77 -10.55 0.29
CA TYR A 65 -4.32 -10.51 -1.06
C TYR A 65 -3.33 -11.21 -1.99
N ASP A 66 -3.73 -12.38 -2.51
CA ASP A 66 -2.93 -13.18 -3.44
C ASP A 66 -3.03 -12.62 -4.87
N THR A 67 -2.63 -11.36 -5.03
CA THR A 67 -2.66 -10.66 -6.32
C THR A 67 -1.37 -9.87 -6.53
N PRO A 68 -0.87 -9.74 -7.77
CA PRO A 68 0.25 -8.86 -8.08
C PRO A 68 -0.06 -7.41 -7.69
N MET A 69 0.97 -6.72 -7.23
CA MET A 69 0.87 -5.33 -6.82
C MET A 69 1.97 -4.51 -7.47
N ARG A 70 1.65 -3.26 -7.75
CA ARG A 70 2.61 -2.24 -8.18
C ARG A 70 2.51 -1.03 -7.29
N TYR A 71 3.63 -0.38 -7.04
CA TYR A 71 3.69 0.82 -6.22
C TYR A 71 4.48 1.92 -6.91
N ARG A 72 4.21 3.16 -6.50
CA ARG A 72 5.03 4.32 -6.84
C ARG A 72 5.05 5.29 -5.68
N GLN A 73 6.06 6.14 -5.63
CA GLN A 73 5.99 7.31 -4.76
C GLN A 73 4.86 8.23 -5.25
N TYR A 74 4.09 8.79 -4.32
CA TYR A 74 2.99 9.70 -4.67
C TYR A 74 3.51 10.88 -5.51
N ASN A 75 2.79 11.22 -6.58
CA ASN A 75 3.19 12.15 -7.65
C ASN A 75 4.36 11.71 -8.55
N SER A 76 4.89 10.51 -8.40
CA SER A 76 5.82 9.93 -9.39
C SER A 76 5.06 9.44 -10.62
N VAL A 77 5.74 9.43 -11.77
CA VAL A 77 5.21 8.86 -13.01
C VAL A 77 5.51 7.36 -13.09
N GLU A 78 6.61 6.91 -12.50
CA GLU A 78 7.13 5.56 -12.64
C GLU A 78 6.53 4.60 -11.62
N TRP A 79 6.04 3.46 -12.11
CA TRP A 79 5.55 2.34 -11.30
C TRP A 79 6.61 1.27 -11.16
N THR A 80 6.71 0.70 -9.96
CA THR A 80 7.57 -0.44 -9.63
C THR A 80 6.69 -1.65 -9.30
N THR A 81 6.92 -2.77 -9.95
CA THR A 81 6.18 -4.04 -9.78
C THR A 81 6.84 -4.94 -8.74
N VAL A 82 6.07 -5.67 -7.93
CA VAL A 82 6.55 -6.52 -6.81
C VAL A 82 6.05 -7.97 -6.87
#